data_AF-A0A2A3D7Z1-F1
#
_entry.id   AF-A0A2A3D7Z1-F1
#
_cell.length_a   1.000
_cell.length_b   1.000
_cell.length_c   1.000
_cell.angle_alpha   90.00
_cell.angle_beta   90.00
_cell.angle_gamma   90.00
#
_symmetry.space_group_name_H-M   'P 1'
#
loop_
_entity.id
_entity.type
_entity.pdbx_description
1 polymer ?
#
loop_
_entity_poly.entity_id
_entity_poly.type
_entity_poly.pdbx_seq_one_letter_code
_entity_poly.pdbx_strand_id
1 'polypeptide(L)' 'MAGNDGKQVQQTEADVQLLAHRLAKDANISEDDARELIKLIGTDWPSLLREARFLKSRH' A
#
# COMPACT_ATOMS: atom_id res chain seq x y z
N MET A 1 -10.76 -11.31 -31.26
CA MET A 1 -10.01 -10.11 -30.85
C MET A 1 -9.61 -10.31 -29.39
N ALA A 2 -8.32 -10.18 -29.09
CA ALA A 2 -7.72 -10.54 -27.80
C ALA A 2 -8.22 -9.64 -26.66
N GLY A 3 -8.33 -10.23 -25.47
CA GLY A 3 -8.83 -9.59 -24.26
C GLY A 3 -7.99 -8.40 -23.81
N ASN A 4 -8.69 -7.39 -23.30
CA ASN A 4 -8.08 -6.21 -22.71
C ASN A 4 -8.84 -5.86 -21.42
N ASP A 5 -8.82 -6.78 -20.46
CA ASP A 5 -9.29 -6.58 -19.08
C ASP A 5 -8.28 -5.74 -18.26
N GLY A 6 -7.76 -4.68 -18.88
CA GLY A 6 -6.95 -3.67 -18.22
C GLY A 6 -7.82 -2.69 -17.45
N LYS A 7 -8.63 -3.17 -16.50
CA LYS A 7 -9.12 -2.29 -15.43
C LYS A 7 -7.94 -2.01 -14.49
N GLN A 8 -7.03 -1.15 -14.94
CA GLN A 8 -6.28 -0.31 -14.01
C GLN A 8 -7.34 0.59 -13.35
N VAL A 9 -7.92 0.09 -12.27
CA VAL A 9 -8.78 0.88 -11.40
C VAL A 9 -7.90 2.05 -10.98
N GLN A 10 -8.21 3.24 -11.48
CA GLN A 10 -7.60 4.48 -11.02
C GLN A 10 -7.82 4.51 -9.52
N GLN A 11 -6.79 4.15 -8.76
CA GLN A 11 -6.86 4.05 -7.32
C GLN A 11 -7.13 5.46 -6.84
N THR A 12 -8.34 5.69 -6.35
CA THR A 12 -8.70 7.02 -5.90
C THR A 12 -7.90 7.32 -4.64
N GLU A 13 -7.64 8.60 -4.35
CA GLU A 13 -6.93 8.97 -3.12
C GLU A 13 -7.60 8.41 -1.86
N ALA A 14 -8.91 8.17 -1.92
CA ALA A 14 -9.68 7.51 -0.87
C ALA A 14 -9.27 6.02 -0.68
N ASP A 15 -9.03 5.28 -1.76
CA ASP A 15 -8.59 3.89 -1.69
C ASP A 15 -7.18 3.77 -1.09
N VAL A 16 -6.29 4.70 -1.48
CA VAL A 16 -4.93 4.79 -0.93
C VAL A 16 -4.97 5.12 0.56
N GLN A 17 -5.84 6.05 0.98
CA GLN A 17 -6.00 6.40 2.39
C GLN A 17 -6.51 5.23 3.23
N LEU A 18 -7.51 4.51 2.75
CA LEU A 18 -8.04 3.35 3.45
C LEU A 18 -6.99 2.24 3.59
N LEU A 19 -6.23 2.00 2.52
CA LEU A 19 -5.16 1.01 2.52
C LEU A 19 -4.00 1.42 3.44
N ALA A 20 -3.62 2.69 3.44
CA ALA A 20 -2.58 3.24 4.30
C ALA A 20 -2.95 3.10 5.78
N HIS A 21 -4.18 3.44 6.14
CA HIS A 21 -4.68 3.30 7.51
C HIS A 21 -4.64 1.83 7.98
N ARG A 22 -5.08 0.90 7.11
CA ARG A 22 -5.01 -0.53 7.42
C ARG A 22 -3.57 -1.01 7.60
N LEU A 23 -2.67 -0.59 6.72
CA LEU A 23 -1.26 -1.01 6.76
C LEU A 23 -0.55 -0.48 8.00
N ALA A 24 -0.80 0.79 8.35
CA ALA A 24 -0.28 1.43 9.56
C ALA A 24 -0.68 0.64 10.82
N LYS A 25 -1.93 0.21 10.91
CA LYS A 25 -2.43 -0.58 12.04
C LYS A 25 -1.83 -2.00 12.09
N ASP A 26 -1.77 -2.69 10.96
CA ASP A 26 -1.29 -4.09 10.91
C ASP A 26 0.23 -4.21 11.06
N ALA A 27 0.99 -3.23 10.54
CA ALA A 27 2.45 -3.20 10.64
C ALA A 27 2.98 -2.34 11.79
N ASN A 28 2.10 -1.61 12.49
CA ASN A 28 2.44 -0.69 13.57
C ASN A 28 3.48 0.37 13.14
N ILE A 29 3.22 1.00 11.99
CA ILE A 29 3.98 2.12 11.40
C ILE A 29 3.08 3.36 11.30
N SER A 30 3.65 4.51 10.95
CA SER A 30 2.86 5.73 10.73
C SER A 30 2.02 5.62 9.45
N GLU A 31 0.86 6.29 9.42
CA GLU A 31 0.04 6.37 8.21
C GLU A 31 0.76 7.07 7.04
N ASP A 32 1.67 8.00 7.33
CA ASP A 32 2.48 8.67 6.32
C ASP A 32 3.48 7.70 5.66
N ASP A 33 4.21 6.91 6.46
CA ASP A 33 5.09 5.83 5.99
C ASP A 33 4.30 4.80 5.15
N ALA A 34 3.11 4.42 5.63
CA ALA A 34 2.24 3.49 4.92
C ALA A 34 1.77 4.05 3.57
N ARG A 35 1.44 5.34 3.51
CA ARG A 35 1.07 6.02 2.27
C ARG A 35 2.24 6.13 1.30
N GLU A 36 3.44 6.43 1.78
CA GLU A 36 4.65 6.43 0.95
C GLU A 36 4.92 5.05 0.38
N LEU A 37 4.84 3.99 1.20
CA LEU A 37 4.98 2.61 0.72
C LEU A 37 3.99 2.30 -0.39
N ILE A 38 2.72 2.66 -0.22
CA ILE A 38 1.69 2.42 -1.24
C ILE A 38 2.00 3.18 -2.54
N LYS A 39 2.54 4.39 -2.46
CA LYS A 39 2.96 5.16 -3.63
C LYS A 39 4.22 4.58 -4.30
N LEU A 40 5.13 3.99 -3.52
CA LEU A 40 6.42 3.49 -3.99
C LEU A 40 6.31 2.09 -4.61
N ILE A 41 5.62 1.17 -3.96
CA ILE A 41 5.55 -0.25 -4.36
C ILE A 41 4.17 -0.68 -4.86
N GLY A 42 3.17 0.21 -4.79
CA GLY A 42 1.79 -0.05 -5.18
C GLY A 42 0.97 -0.67 -4.05
N THR A 43 -0.15 -1.31 -4.40
CA THR A 43 -1.13 -1.83 -3.42
C THR A 43 -1.04 -3.34 -3.19
N ASP A 44 0.10 -3.96 -3.51
CA ASP A 44 0.31 -5.37 -3.22
C ASP A 44 0.50 -5.59 -1.72
N TRP A 45 -0.52 -6.15 -1.08
CA TRP A 45 -0.58 -6.29 0.37
C TRP A 45 0.57 -7.11 1.00
N PRO A 46 0.98 -8.27 0.43
CA PRO A 46 2.14 -9.01 0.94
C PRO A 46 3.44 -8.22 0.88
N SER A 47 3.67 -7.47 -0.21
CA SER A 47 4.85 -6.61 -0.37
C SER A 47 4.82 -5.44 0.62
N LEU A 48 3.66 -4.79 0.78
CA LEU A 48 3.45 -3.72 1.76
C LEU A 48 3.74 -4.18 3.19
N LEU A 49 3.23 -5.33 3.62
CA LEU A 49 3.47 -5.86 4.95
C LEU A 49 4.95 -6.20 5.20
N ARG A 50 5.64 -6.71 4.18
CA ARG A 50 7.07 -7.00 4.27
C ARG A 50 7.85 -5.71 4.50
N GLU A 51 7.63 -4.72 3.64
CA GLU A 51 8.36 -3.46 3.68
C GLU A 51 8.05 -2.65 4.94
N ALA A 52 6.77 -2.60 5.34
CA ALA A 52 6.34 -1.95 6.57
C ALA A 52 6.98 -2.56 7.83
N ARG A 53 7.14 -3.89 7.88
CA ARG A 53 7.86 -4.56 8.98
C ARG A 53 9.35 -4.24 8.98
N PHE A 54 9.97 -4.12 7.81
CA PHE A 54 11.37 -3.69 7.69
C PHE A 54 11.54 -2.24 8.15
N LEU A 55 10.60 -1.35 7.81
CA LEU A 55 10.56 0.04 8.27
C LEU A 55 10.50 0.14 9.79
N LYS A 56 9.61 -0.63 10.44
CA LYS A 56 9.55 -0.68 11.91
C LYS A 56 10.88 -1.13 12.53
N SER A 57 11.58 -2.08 11.93
CA SER A 57 12.86 -2.57 12.47
C SER A 57 14.00 -1.54 12.38
N ARG A 58 13.80 -0.44 11.65
CA ARG A 58 14.77 0.64 11.45
C ARG A 58 14.58 1.85 12.39
N HIS A 59 13.51 1.88 13.18
CA HIS A 59 13.16 2.93 14.14
C HIS A 59 13.10 2.38 15.57
#